data_AF-A0A2S4WH05-F1
#
_entry.id   AF-A0A2S4WH05-F1
#
_cell.length_a   1.000
_cell.length_b   1.000
_cell.length_c   1.000
_cell.angle_alpha   90.00
_cell.angle_beta   90.00
_cell.angle_gamma   90.00
#
_symmetry.space_group_name_H-M   'P 1'
#
loop_
_entity.id
_entity.type
_entity.pdbx_description
1 polymer ?
#
loop_
_entity_poly.entity_id
_entity_poly.type
_entity_poly.pdbx_seq_one_letter_code
_entity_poly.pdbx_strand_id
1 'polypeptide(L)'
;DHSVSTTYVHTEGAVSLAYSLDARYLYSGGADGIRCFDLTQSVNAAKTIEYHKDPVTYLDCSDDFLASSSESGETVLHEHTASSDQTPPFKSLITRTSLPTRCIKFSPNQRKLADPLNSSLLTGHTKSIKSLSWSPDSTLLSSGCEGILRMWNLSKQDPSGELPCLQEIQNILPSVSPESHESIEAIWHPSGRYFIAPSREFGLAILTNTGHNQLWKHSRTVCQPDQSKQSKPITALSFSLNGKYLATGCQDGIIVVWSTQTIQPETDCSITAIQWRPQANSIVAANQAGQVINWQDVIPSTQPPPFNPPSLPTVESTRDKLLLDDDADLFGDDNDPSNGGGYENEDWVIDDLDTGRNSYKTTASSTIPKSSTHQYSSRTQYPTSQLSTVHAQEVFQPGATTLKHRSLETRTARRYLAFNWLGQVQILEKEDENLVTVEFNNRGLYNGYHFTDSFKFNLARLGTLVLRLDVAQPNQTLP
;
A
#
# COMPACT_ATOMS: atom_id res chain seq x y z
N ASP A 1 -9.08 33.02 15.77
CA ASP A 1 -7.84 32.84 14.99
C ASP A 1 -6.95 31.69 15.52
N HIS A 2 -7.54 30.59 16.03
CA HIS A 2 -6.79 29.50 16.67
C HIS A 2 -6.53 28.29 15.75
N SER A 3 -6.57 28.45 14.43
CA SER A 3 -6.44 27.32 13.51
C SER A 3 -5.01 26.80 13.39
N VAL A 4 -3.98 27.56 13.75
CA VAL A 4 -2.58 27.13 13.60
C VAL A 4 -1.87 27.16 14.94
N SER A 5 -1.17 26.06 15.27
CA SER A 5 -0.29 25.95 16.43
C SER A 5 1.08 25.44 16.00
N THR A 6 2.15 26.10 16.44
CA THR A 6 3.53 25.72 16.14
C THR A 6 4.24 25.29 17.42
N THR A 7 5.12 24.29 17.31
CA THR A 7 5.87 23.78 18.46
C THR A 7 7.28 23.39 18.01
N TYR A 8 8.30 23.80 18.76
CA TYR A 8 9.67 23.34 18.53
C TYR A 8 9.83 21.95 19.11
N VAL A 9 10.16 21.00 18.25
CA VAL A 9 10.25 19.58 18.61
C VAL A 9 11.66 19.03 18.44
N HIS A 10 12.35 19.53 17.41
CA HIS A 10 13.69 19.11 17.03
C HIS A 10 14.64 20.30 16.96
N THR A 11 15.94 20.02 16.92
CA THR A 11 16.94 21.03 16.52
C THR A 11 16.83 21.32 15.03
N GLU A 12 17.48 22.40 14.58
CA GLU A 12 17.54 22.76 13.16
C GLU A 12 18.05 21.57 12.31
N GLY A 13 17.35 21.28 11.21
CA GLY A 13 17.62 20.15 10.33
C GLY A 13 16.38 19.70 9.56
N ALA A 14 16.56 18.71 8.68
CA ALA A 14 15.44 18.07 8.01
C ALA A 14 14.60 17.27 9.01
N VAL A 15 13.27 17.40 8.91
CA VAL A 15 12.32 16.70 9.78
C VAL A 15 11.41 15.84 8.91
N SER A 16 11.28 14.56 9.28
CA SER A 16 10.35 13.62 8.67
C SER A 16 9.16 13.39 9.60
N LEU A 17 7.98 13.17 9.02
CA LEU A 17 6.72 12.98 9.76
C LEU A 17 6.03 11.69 9.29
N ALA A 18 5.46 10.94 10.23
CA ALA A 18 4.64 9.78 9.93
C ALA A 18 3.49 9.61 10.95
N TYR A 19 2.25 9.53 10.46
CA TYR A 19 1.09 9.10 11.23
C TYR A 19 1.01 7.58 11.31
N SER A 20 0.60 7.07 12.47
CA SER A 20 0.03 5.73 12.56
C SER A 20 -1.30 5.66 11.81
N LEU A 21 -1.62 4.50 11.23
CA LEU A 21 -2.83 4.31 10.42
C LEU A 21 -4.13 4.46 11.23
N ASP A 22 -4.07 4.18 12.54
CA ASP A 22 -5.16 4.41 13.49
C ASP A 22 -5.32 5.89 13.90
N ALA A 23 -4.46 6.80 13.38
CA ALA A 23 -4.38 8.22 13.71
C ALA A 23 -4.14 8.53 15.19
N ARG A 24 -3.69 7.54 15.97
CA ARG A 24 -3.42 7.69 17.40
C ARG A 24 -2.08 8.35 17.68
N TYR A 25 -1.05 7.98 16.92
CA TYR A 25 0.31 8.44 17.10
C TYR A 25 0.77 9.28 15.92
N LEU A 26 1.47 10.37 16.23
CA LEU A 26 2.30 11.11 15.27
C LEU A 26 3.75 10.89 15.64
N TYR A 27 4.56 10.46 14.68
CA TYR A 27 6.00 10.36 14.81
C TYR A 27 6.66 11.51 14.07
N SER A 28 7.65 12.13 14.70
CA SER A 28 8.54 13.09 14.06
C SER A 28 9.99 12.66 14.26
N GLY A 29 10.79 12.73 13.20
CA GLY A 29 12.21 12.37 13.22
C GLY A 29 13.02 13.54 12.75
N GLY A 30 14.04 13.93 13.52
CA GLY A 30 14.93 15.03 13.20
C GLY A 30 16.38 14.72 13.54
N ALA A 31 17.21 15.76 13.62
CA ALA A 31 18.65 15.64 13.90
C ALA A 31 18.96 15.12 15.32
N ASP A 32 18.04 15.33 16.27
CA ASP A 32 18.16 14.96 17.68
C ASP A 32 17.40 13.66 18.05
N GLY A 33 16.84 12.94 17.06
CA GLY A 33 16.19 11.64 17.24
C GLY A 33 14.71 11.62 16.85
N ILE A 34 13.97 10.65 17.39
CA ILE A 34 12.54 10.45 17.07
C ILE A 34 11.67 10.82 18.28
N ARG A 35 10.61 11.60 18.04
CA ARG A 35 9.55 11.90 19.01
C ARG A 35 8.27 11.20 18.61
N CYS A 36 7.55 10.68 19.60
CA CYS A 36 6.25 10.03 19.49
C CYS A 36 5.23 10.86 20.27
N PHE A 37 4.22 11.36 19.58
CA PHE A 37 3.11 12.11 20.16
C PHE A 37 1.87 11.21 20.21
N ASP A 38 1.34 10.95 21.41
CA ASP A 38 0.04 10.33 21.57
C ASP A 38 -1.06 11.40 21.45
N LEU A 39 -1.85 11.34 20.39
CA LEU A 39 -2.93 12.28 20.10
C LEU A 39 -4.20 12.01 20.92
N THR A 40 -4.28 10.88 21.63
CA THR A 40 -5.38 10.58 22.56
C THR A 40 -5.18 11.19 23.93
N GLN A 41 -3.94 11.56 24.26
CA GLN A 41 -3.57 12.21 25.51
C GLN A 41 -3.34 13.71 25.31
N SER A 42 -3.28 14.48 26.40
CA SER A 42 -2.97 15.91 26.32
C SER A 42 -1.60 16.13 25.66
N VAL A 43 -1.58 17.03 24.67
CA VAL A 43 -0.56 17.29 23.62
C VAL A 43 0.90 17.48 24.08
N ASN A 44 1.18 17.60 25.38
CA ASN A 44 2.46 18.10 25.89
C ASN A 44 3.51 17.05 26.32
N ALA A 45 3.24 15.75 26.17
CA ALA A 45 4.19 14.71 26.58
C ALA A 45 4.64 13.86 25.38
N ALA A 46 5.43 14.46 24.49
CA ALA A 46 6.11 13.71 23.45
C ALA A 46 7.12 12.74 24.09
N LYS A 47 7.04 11.46 23.75
CA LYS A 47 7.99 10.44 24.21
C LYS A 47 9.13 10.31 23.21
N THR A 48 10.35 10.14 23.70
CA THR A 48 11.54 10.04 22.85
C THR A 48 11.87 8.58 22.59
N ILE A 49 12.08 8.22 21.33
CA ILE A 49 12.59 6.90 20.95
C ILE A 49 14.09 7.05 20.72
N GLU A 50 14.88 6.63 21.70
CA GLU A 50 16.34 6.71 21.67
C GLU A 50 16.91 5.43 21.05
N TYR A 51 17.28 5.50 19.77
CA TYR A 51 17.99 4.42 19.08
C TYR A 51 19.10 4.98 18.19
N HIS A 52 18.73 5.82 17.23
CA HIS A 52 19.67 6.44 16.31
C HIS A 52 20.52 7.49 17.02
N LYS A 53 21.84 7.44 16.82
CA LYS A 53 22.78 8.46 17.30
C LYS A 53 22.99 9.59 16.30
N ASP A 54 22.79 9.28 15.02
CA ASP A 54 22.89 10.19 13.90
C ASP A 54 21.50 10.64 13.44
N PRO A 55 21.40 11.78 12.73
CA PRO A 55 20.13 12.34 12.28
C PRO A 55 19.20 11.34 11.59
N VAL A 56 17.92 11.42 11.92
CA VAL A 56 16.87 10.61 11.30
C VAL A 56 16.52 11.22 9.95
N THR A 57 16.67 10.45 8.88
CA THR A 57 16.45 10.92 7.51
C THR A 57 15.02 10.73 7.04
N TYR A 58 14.36 9.65 7.46
CA TYR A 58 13.02 9.31 7.01
C TYR A 58 12.29 8.43 8.03
N LEU A 59 10.97 8.61 8.11
CA LEU A 59 10.07 7.80 8.89
C LEU A 59 8.90 7.33 8.01
N ASP A 60 8.43 6.11 8.25
CA ASP A 60 7.16 5.65 7.72
C ASP A 60 6.50 4.66 8.68
N CYS A 61 5.19 4.54 8.60
CA CYS A 61 4.40 3.72 9.52
C CYS A 61 3.54 2.68 8.78
N SER A 62 3.39 1.53 9.41
CA SER A 62 2.43 0.48 9.09
C SER A 62 1.48 0.29 10.28
N ASP A 63 0.56 -0.69 10.23
CA ASP A 63 -0.34 -0.93 11.38
C ASP A 63 0.42 -1.46 12.61
N ASP A 64 1.44 -2.27 12.38
CA ASP A 64 2.17 -3.00 13.42
C ASP A 64 3.55 -2.41 13.70
N PHE A 65 4.14 -1.65 12.76
CA PHE A 65 5.52 -1.20 12.83
C PHE A 65 5.75 0.25 12.41
N LEU A 66 6.72 0.89 13.07
CA LEU A 66 7.38 2.13 12.67
C LEU A 66 8.75 1.80 12.05
N ALA A 67 8.98 2.20 10.81
CA ALA A 67 10.30 2.14 10.19
C ALA A 67 11.01 3.50 10.32
N SER A 68 12.31 3.45 10.58
CA SER A 68 13.15 4.65 10.67
C SER A 68 14.50 4.43 10.02
N SER A 69 14.94 5.40 9.23
CA SER A 69 16.30 5.46 8.66
C SER A 69 17.11 6.59 9.29
N SER A 70 18.41 6.36 9.38
CA SER A 70 19.37 7.36 9.83
C SER A 70 20.43 7.66 8.76
N GLU A 71 21.08 8.81 8.93
CA GLU A 71 22.24 9.24 8.15
C GLU A 71 23.43 8.28 8.27
N SER A 72 23.49 7.51 9.36
CA SER A 72 24.45 6.41 9.54
C SER A 72 24.30 5.28 8.51
N GLY A 73 23.21 5.25 7.75
CA GLY A 73 22.87 4.17 6.82
C GLY A 73 22.11 3.01 7.49
N GLU A 74 21.76 3.13 8.76
CA GLU A 74 20.99 2.13 9.49
C GLU A 74 19.49 2.33 9.25
N THR A 75 18.78 1.25 8.92
CA THR A 75 17.33 1.22 8.81
C THR A 75 16.77 0.19 9.77
N VAL A 76 15.93 0.63 10.70
CA VAL A 76 15.40 -0.21 11.78
C VAL A 76 13.89 -0.15 11.87
N LEU A 77 13.35 -1.22 12.44
CA LEU A 77 11.94 -1.42 12.69
C LEU A 77 11.67 -1.39 14.19
N HIS A 78 10.68 -0.59 14.59
CA HIS A 78 10.12 -0.57 15.93
C HIS A 78 8.71 -1.15 15.90
N GLU A 79 8.33 -1.88 16.95
CA GLU A 79 6.99 -2.47 17.07
C GLU A 79 6.03 -1.49 17.75
N HIS A 80 4.82 -1.35 17.23
CA HIS A 80 3.79 -0.56 17.91
C HIS A 80 3.39 -1.28 19.20
N THR A 81 3.49 -0.59 20.33
CA THR A 81 3.11 -1.12 21.64
C THR A 81 1.60 -1.04 21.83
N ALA A 82 1.02 -2.12 22.38
CA ALA A 82 -0.39 -2.12 22.79
C ALA A 82 -0.66 -1.22 24.02
N SER A 83 0.36 -1.01 24.85
CA SER A 83 0.29 -0.14 26.03
C SER A 83 0.63 1.31 25.65
N SER A 84 -0.27 2.26 25.96
CA SER A 84 -0.06 3.68 25.67
C SER A 84 1.16 4.27 26.39
N ASP A 85 1.64 3.58 27.42
CA ASP A 85 2.65 4.14 28.30
C ASP A 85 4.09 3.91 27.85
N GLN A 86 4.32 2.98 26.92
CA GLN A 86 5.65 2.64 26.43
C GLN A 86 5.91 3.19 25.03
N THR A 87 7.14 3.65 24.79
CA THR A 87 7.63 3.96 23.45
C THR A 87 7.74 2.70 22.60
N PRO A 88 7.61 2.79 21.27
CA PRO A 88 7.82 1.65 20.37
C PRO A 88 9.19 1.01 20.61
N PRO A 89 9.28 -0.25 21.10
CA PRO A 89 10.55 -0.90 21.31
C PRO A 89 11.19 -1.26 19.97
N PHE A 90 12.52 -1.30 19.98
CA PHE A 90 13.28 -1.85 18.87
C PHE A 90 12.90 -3.32 18.62
N LYS A 91 12.59 -3.66 17.38
CA LYS A 91 12.29 -5.04 16.95
C LYS A 91 13.43 -5.66 16.17
N SER A 92 13.88 -5.00 15.11
CA SER A 92 14.90 -5.56 14.21
C SER A 92 15.60 -4.49 13.36
N LEU A 93 16.87 -4.75 13.05
CA LEU A 93 17.62 -4.03 12.02
C LEU A 93 17.26 -4.64 10.65
N ILE A 94 16.75 -3.83 9.72
CA ILE A 94 16.36 -4.28 8.38
C ILE A 94 17.57 -4.31 7.47
N THR A 95 18.31 -3.20 7.41
CA THR A 95 19.50 -3.09 6.57
C THR A 95 20.49 -2.09 7.16
N ARG A 96 21.76 -2.28 6.80
CA ARG A 96 22.85 -1.37 7.09
C ARG A 96 23.62 -1.11 5.80
N THR A 97 23.56 0.12 5.33
CA THR A 97 24.27 0.56 4.13
C THR A 97 25.47 1.41 4.51
N SER A 98 26.47 1.50 3.61
CA SER A 98 27.64 2.37 3.80
C SER A 98 27.33 3.85 3.54
N LEU A 99 26.21 4.12 2.89
CA LEU A 99 25.71 5.47 2.60
C LEU A 99 24.41 5.75 3.36
N PRO A 100 24.07 7.02 3.60
CA PRO A 100 22.80 7.41 4.23
C PRO A 100 21.59 6.82 3.50
N THR A 101 20.67 6.21 4.25
CA THR A 101 19.38 5.80 3.68
C THR A 101 18.50 7.05 3.58
N ARG A 102 18.00 7.38 2.38
CA ARG A 102 17.27 8.65 2.14
C ARG A 102 15.76 8.55 2.26
N CYS A 103 15.18 7.38 2.03
CA CYS A 103 13.74 7.18 2.12
C CYS A 103 13.41 5.72 2.43
N ILE A 104 12.28 5.52 3.11
CA ILE A 104 11.68 4.22 3.38
C ILE A 104 10.18 4.37 3.15
N LYS A 105 9.57 3.39 2.47
CA LYS A 105 8.11 3.33 2.34
C LYS A 105 7.57 1.93 2.49
N PHE A 106 6.60 1.76 3.38
CA PHE A 106 5.77 0.56 3.43
C PHE A 106 4.86 0.50 2.21
N SER A 107 4.66 -0.70 1.69
CA SER A 107 3.67 -0.91 0.63
C SER A 107 2.24 -0.79 1.21
N PRO A 108 1.28 -0.20 0.48
CA PRO A 108 -0.11 -0.11 0.94
C PRO A 108 -0.77 -1.47 1.24
N ASN A 109 -0.45 -2.52 0.47
CA ASN A 109 -1.12 -3.83 0.55
C ASN A 109 -0.39 -4.86 1.43
N GLN A 110 0.94 -4.78 1.59
CA GLN A 110 1.68 -5.74 2.42
C GLN A 110 1.97 -5.15 3.81
N ARG A 111 0.99 -5.32 4.69
CA ARG A 111 1.02 -4.99 6.12
C ARG A 111 1.82 -6.02 6.96
N LYS A 112 2.71 -6.82 6.36
CA LYS A 112 3.54 -7.79 7.11
C LYS A 112 4.99 -7.81 6.60
N LEU A 113 5.88 -7.54 7.55
CA LEU A 113 7.34 -7.68 7.60
C LEU A 113 8.03 -8.03 6.27
N ALA A 114 8.84 -7.08 5.80
CA ALA A 114 9.95 -7.36 4.90
C ALA A 114 10.83 -8.43 5.57
N ASP A 115 10.73 -9.67 5.10
CA ASP A 115 11.71 -10.68 5.43
C ASP A 115 13.02 -10.23 4.77
N PRO A 116 14.09 -9.91 5.52
CA PRO A 116 15.35 -9.46 4.92
C PRO A 116 15.95 -10.51 3.97
N LEU A 117 15.48 -11.76 4.05
CA LEU A 117 15.85 -12.85 3.16
C LEU A 117 15.16 -12.78 1.77
N ASN A 118 14.06 -12.02 1.63
CA ASN A 118 13.31 -11.84 0.38
C ASN A 118 13.42 -10.41 -0.15
N SER A 119 14.65 -9.87 -0.21
CA SER A 119 14.90 -8.55 -0.79
C SER A 119 15.15 -8.66 -2.30
N SER A 120 14.49 -7.82 -3.09
CA SER A 120 14.81 -7.62 -4.51
C SER A 120 15.59 -6.32 -4.70
N LEU A 121 16.70 -6.36 -5.43
CA LEU A 121 17.48 -5.18 -5.77
C LEU A 121 16.94 -4.56 -7.06
N LEU A 122 16.45 -3.33 -6.98
CA LEU A 122 16.06 -2.54 -8.15
C LEU A 122 17.25 -1.72 -8.61
N THR A 123 17.78 -2.02 -9.80
CA THR A 123 18.98 -1.37 -10.33
C THR A 123 18.64 -0.31 -11.39
N GLY A 124 19.62 0.55 -11.64
CA GLY A 124 19.68 1.40 -12.82
C GLY A 124 19.76 2.89 -12.54
N HIS A 125 19.41 3.35 -11.33
CA HIS A 125 19.80 4.70 -10.92
C HIS A 125 21.31 4.75 -10.73
N THR A 126 21.94 5.75 -11.34
CA THR A 126 23.39 5.99 -11.23
C THR A 126 23.74 6.96 -10.11
N LYS A 127 22.72 7.56 -9.48
CA LYS A 127 22.85 8.63 -8.49
C LYS A 127 21.90 8.40 -7.30
N SER A 128 22.05 9.22 -6.27
CA SER A 128 21.32 9.08 -5.00
C SER A 128 19.82 9.30 -5.20
N ILE A 129 19.04 8.28 -4.82
CA ILE A 129 17.57 8.35 -4.85
C ILE A 129 17.10 9.27 -3.74
N LYS A 130 16.20 10.21 -4.06
CA LYS A 130 15.66 11.19 -3.12
C LYS A 130 14.31 10.80 -2.55
N SER A 131 13.53 9.99 -3.27
CA SER A 131 12.19 9.61 -2.86
C SER A 131 11.74 8.29 -3.47
N LEU A 132 10.81 7.65 -2.78
CA LEU A 132 10.09 6.47 -3.22
C LEU A 132 8.60 6.67 -2.96
N SER A 133 7.77 6.15 -3.85
CA SER A 133 6.32 6.25 -3.71
C SER A 133 5.61 5.11 -4.42
N TRP A 134 4.74 4.44 -3.67
CA TRP A 134 3.94 3.31 -4.11
C TRP A 134 2.66 3.75 -4.78
N SER A 135 2.25 3.03 -5.82
CA SER A 135 0.88 3.12 -6.30
C SER A 135 -0.10 2.56 -5.26
N PRO A 136 -1.35 3.04 -5.22
CA PRO A 136 -2.33 2.61 -4.20
C PRO A 136 -2.64 1.10 -4.25
N ASP A 137 -2.53 0.48 -5.42
CA ASP A 137 -2.69 -0.95 -5.64
C ASP A 137 -1.42 -1.78 -5.32
N SER A 138 -0.34 -1.12 -4.89
CA SER A 138 0.97 -1.73 -4.59
C SER A 138 1.62 -2.49 -5.75
N THR A 139 1.21 -2.23 -7.00
CA THR A 139 1.79 -2.90 -8.18
C THR A 139 2.97 -2.14 -8.76
N LEU A 140 2.96 -0.81 -8.64
CA LEU A 140 3.97 0.07 -9.17
C LEU A 140 4.72 0.76 -8.04
N LEU A 141 6.03 0.89 -8.24
CA LEU A 141 6.89 1.73 -7.41
C LEU A 141 7.48 2.81 -8.30
N SER A 142 7.43 4.05 -7.82
CA SER A 142 8.07 5.20 -8.45
C SER A 142 9.21 5.71 -7.59
N SER A 143 10.26 6.22 -8.22
CA SER A 143 11.39 6.85 -7.53
C SER A 143 11.87 8.08 -8.27
N GLY A 144 12.29 9.08 -7.50
CA GLY A 144 12.87 10.32 -8.04
C GLY A 144 14.38 10.38 -7.82
N CYS A 145 15.12 10.70 -8.88
CA CYS A 145 16.54 11.02 -8.82
C CYS A 145 16.91 12.05 -9.91
N GLU A 146 17.43 13.21 -9.52
CA GLU A 146 17.97 14.25 -10.42
C GLU A 146 17.19 14.52 -11.72
N GLY A 147 15.92 14.89 -11.61
CA GLY A 147 15.11 15.19 -12.80
C GLY A 147 14.57 13.97 -13.55
N ILE A 148 14.95 12.77 -13.12
CA ILE A 148 14.49 11.50 -13.68
C ILE A 148 13.54 10.84 -12.69
N LEU A 149 12.36 10.49 -13.19
CA LEU A 149 11.43 9.61 -12.49
C LEU A 149 11.51 8.22 -13.11
N ARG A 150 11.76 7.20 -12.29
CA ARG A 150 11.73 5.80 -12.73
C ARG A 150 10.57 5.08 -12.12
N MET A 151 10.04 4.13 -12.89
CA MET A 151 8.91 3.31 -12.50
C MET A 151 9.22 1.84 -12.66
N TRP A 152 8.88 1.04 -11.66
CA TRP A 152 8.99 -0.42 -11.69
C TRP A 152 7.62 -1.03 -11.51
N ASN A 153 7.41 -2.15 -12.19
CA ASN A 153 6.25 -2.99 -11.96
C ASN A 153 6.69 -4.22 -11.17
N LEU A 154 6.17 -4.34 -9.96
CA LEU A 154 6.54 -5.39 -9.02
C LEU A 154 5.68 -6.66 -9.17
N SER A 155 4.63 -6.61 -9.99
CA SER A 155 3.82 -7.79 -10.32
C SER A 155 4.42 -8.62 -11.46
N LYS A 156 5.35 -8.04 -12.23
CA LYS A 156 6.01 -8.69 -13.37
C LYS A 156 7.44 -9.03 -12.99
N GLN A 157 7.63 -10.23 -12.47
CA GLN A 157 8.96 -10.76 -12.22
C GLN A 157 9.47 -11.42 -13.51
N ASP A 158 10.63 -10.99 -14.00
CA ASP A 158 11.25 -11.67 -15.14
C ASP A 158 11.74 -13.06 -14.70
N PRO A 159 11.87 -14.02 -15.65
CA PRO A 159 12.39 -15.35 -15.36
C PRO A 159 13.81 -15.35 -14.74
N SER A 160 14.55 -14.24 -14.88
CA SER A 160 15.87 -14.02 -14.28
C SER A 160 15.83 -13.65 -12.79
N GLY A 161 14.65 -13.37 -12.25
CA GLY A 161 14.47 -12.86 -10.89
C GLY A 161 14.72 -11.36 -10.74
N GLU A 162 15.12 -10.67 -11.82
CA GLU A 162 15.26 -9.23 -11.85
C GLU A 162 13.90 -8.55 -12.10
N LEU A 163 13.74 -7.33 -11.59
CA LEU A 163 12.54 -6.51 -11.77
C LEU A 163 12.88 -5.38 -12.73
N PRO A 164 12.52 -5.49 -14.02
CA PRO A 164 12.91 -4.51 -15.02
C PRO A 164 12.25 -3.16 -14.74
N CYS A 165 12.99 -2.08 -15.01
CA CYS A 165 12.44 -0.73 -15.02
C CYS A 165 11.41 -0.64 -16.15
N LEU A 166 10.15 -0.39 -15.80
CA LEU A 166 9.04 -0.29 -16.77
C LEU A 166 9.18 0.96 -17.63
N GLN A 167 9.54 2.09 -17.01
CA GLN A 167 9.69 3.35 -17.73
C GLN A 167 10.60 4.32 -16.98
N GLU A 168 11.35 5.09 -17.77
CA GLU A 168 12.07 6.27 -17.33
C GLU A 168 11.42 7.53 -17.92
N ILE A 169 11.12 8.51 -17.08
CA ILE A 169 10.53 9.78 -17.46
C ILE A 169 11.49 10.90 -17.07
N GLN A 170 12.09 11.53 -18.07
CA GLN A 170 13.12 12.53 -17.88
C GLN A 170 12.53 13.95 -17.88
N ASN A 171 13.29 14.88 -17.29
CA ASN A 171 13.02 16.32 -17.31
C ASN A 171 11.74 16.77 -16.58
N ILE A 172 11.25 15.98 -15.64
CA ILE A 172 10.09 16.36 -14.83
C ILE A 172 10.53 16.97 -13.50
N LEU A 173 11.34 16.24 -12.74
CA LEU A 173 11.73 16.66 -11.40
C LEU A 173 12.74 17.83 -11.44
N PRO A 174 12.75 18.71 -10.43
CA PRO A 174 13.86 19.62 -10.21
C PRO A 174 15.16 18.83 -10.00
N SER A 175 16.27 19.41 -10.48
CA SER A 175 17.60 18.86 -10.23
C SER A 175 18.11 19.41 -8.90
N VAL A 176 18.41 18.53 -7.97
CA VAL A 176 18.86 18.88 -6.61
C VAL A 176 20.17 18.16 -6.34
N SER A 177 21.05 18.80 -5.59
CA SER A 177 22.35 18.22 -5.26
C SER A 177 22.21 16.90 -4.49
N PRO A 178 23.13 15.94 -4.68
CA PRO A 178 23.09 14.66 -3.97
C PRO A 178 23.21 14.83 -2.45
N GLU A 179 23.89 15.89 -1.99
CA GLU A 179 24.10 16.22 -0.58
C GLU A 179 22.91 16.96 0.06
N SER A 180 22.03 17.58 -0.74
CA SER A 180 20.85 18.26 -0.19
C SER A 180 19.89 17.29 0.50
N HIS A 181 19.32 17.74 1.63
CA HIS A 181 18.29 17.02 2.37
C HIS A 181 16.87 17.28 1.84
N GLU A 182 16.72 18.03 0.75
CA GLU A 182 15.41 18.25 0.13
C GLU A 182 14.85 16.94 -0.45
N SER A 183 13.67 16.56 0.02
CA SER A 183 12.90 15.44 -0.50
C SER A 183 12.11 15.88 -1.72
N ILE A 184 12.34 15.23 -2.87
CA ILE A 184 11.56 15.48 -4.09
C ILE A 184 10.66 14.28 -4.33
N GLU A 185 9.48 14.26 -3.72
CA GLU A 185 8.58 13.11 -3.79
C GLU A 185 7.60 13.22 -4.96
N ALA A 186 7.44 12.12 -5.70
CA ALA A 186 6.26 11.92 -6.53
C ALA A 186 5.18 11.28 -5.67
N ILE A 187 3.94 11.78 -5.71
CA ILE A 187 2.84 11.25 -4.90
C ILE A 187 1.71 10.74 -5.78
N TRP A 188 1.30 9.51 -5.50
CA TRP A 188 0.18 8.89 -6.21
C TRP A 188 -1.14 9.46 -5.71
N HIS A 189 -2.05 9.71 -6.65
CA HIS A 189 -3.42 9.99 -6.27
C HIS A 189 -4.07 8.71 -5.69
N PRO A 190 -4.89 8.78 -4.62
CA PRO A 190 -5.53 7.61 -4.03
C PRO A 190 -6.36 6.76 -5.00
N SER A 191 -6.85 7.34 -6.11
CA SER A 191 -7.56 6.58 -7.15
C SER A 191 -6.65 5.71 -8.03
N GLY A 192 -5.34 5.91 -7.99
CA GLY A 192 -4.35 5.23 -8.83
C GLY A 192 -4.33 5.67 -10.30
N ARG A 193 -5.19 6.62 -10.71
CA ARG A 193 -5.30 7.04 -12.13
C ARG A 193 -4.19 7.98 -12.58
N TYR A 194 -3.66 8.76 -11.65
CA TYR A 194 -2.61 9.74 -11.89
C TYR A 194 -1.69 9.85 -10.68
N PHE A 195 -0.51 10.41 -10.90
CA PHE A 195 0.37 10.84 -9.82
C PHE A 195 0.91 12.23 -10.14
N ILE A 196 1.37 12.92 -9.11
CA ILE A 196 1.88 14.28 -9.20
C ILE A 196 3.33 14.30 -8.76
N ALA A 197 4.12 15.11 -9.45
CA ALA A 197 5.51 15.34 -9.13
C ALA A 197 5.80 16.85 -9.16
N PRO A 198 6.72 17.36 -8.33
CA PRO A 198 7.16 18.75 -8.44
C PRO A 198 7.89 18.94 -9.78
N SER A 199 7.58 20.03 -10.47
CA SER A 199 8.16 20.40 -11.76
C SER A 199 9.41 21.28 -11.59
N ARG A 200 10.27 21.30 -12.62
CA ARG A 200 11.38 22.26 -12.74
C ARG A 200 10.92 23.72 -12.75
N GLU A 201 9.70 23.97 -13.21
CA GLU A 201 9.11 25.32 -13.31
C GLU A 201 8.39 25.74 -12.02
N PHE A 202 8.76 25.15 -10.88
CA PHE A 202 8.15 25.37 -9.55
C PHE A 202 6.64 25.04 -9.46
N GLY A 203 6.05 24.48 -10.52
CA GLY A 203 4.68 23.98 -10.56
C GLY A 203 4.57 22.48 -10.20
N LEU A 204 3.39 21.92 -10.45
CA LEU A 204 3.09 20.51 -10.28
C LEU A 204 2.89 19.84 -11.64
N ALA A 205 3.73 18.87 -11.95
CA ALA A 205 3.58 18.01 -13.11
C ALA A 205 2.56 16.89 -12.79
N ILE A 206 1.51 16.78 -13.60
CA ILE A 206 0.51 15.71 -13.51
C ILE A 206 0.83 14.65 -14.56
N LEU A 207 0.96 13.41 -14.11
CA LEU A 207 1.25 12.26 -14.95
C LEU A 207 0.07 11.30 -14.96
N THR A 208 -0.38 10.93 -16.15
CA THR A 208 -1.53 10.04 -16.36
C THR A 208 -1.11 8.81 -17.16
N ASN A 209 -1.74 7.68 -16.88
CA ASN A 209 -1.51 6.47 -17.66
C ASN A 209 -2.24 6.56 -19.01
N THR A 210 -1.49 6.39 -20.10
CA THR A 210 -2.06 6.25 -21.44
C THR A 210 -2.44 4.79 -21.64
N GLY A 211 -3.72 4.49 -21.47
CA GLY A 211 -4.27 3.12 -21.36
C GLY A 211 -3.92 2.13 -22.49
N HIS A 212 -3.40 2.60 -23.62
CA HIS A 212 -2.96 1.74 -24.72
C HIS A 212 -1.66 0.97 -24.44
N ASN A 213 -0.72 1.55 -23.69
CA ASN A 213 0.61 0.94 -23.48
C ASN A 213 0.96 0.75 -21.99
N GLN A 214 0.04 1.07 -21.07
CA GLN A 214 0.32 1.20 -19.63
C GLN A 214 1.51 2.12 -19.31
N LEU A 215 1.83 3.04 -20.22
CA LEU A 215 2.92 4.01 -20.05
C LEU A 215 2.36 5.31 -19.48
N TRP A 216 3.14 5.87 -18.57
CA TRP A 216 2.85 7.11 -17.88
C TRP A 216 3.41 8.28 -18.68
N LYS A 217 2.58 9.27 -18.98
CA LYS A 217 3.01 10.47 -19.71
C LYS A 217 2.68 11.72 -18.92
N HIS A 218 3.56 12.71 -19.05
CA HIS A 218 3.27 14.07 -18.62
C HIS A 218 2.06 14.59 -19.39
N SER A 219 1.00 14.92 -18.66
CA SER A 219 -0.25 15.41 -19.24
C SER A 219 -0.26 16.93 -19.26
N ARG A 220 0.04 17.54 -18.10
CA ARG A 220 0.07 19.00 -17.94
C ARG A 220 0.88 19.39 -16.70
N THR A 221 1.38 20.62 -16.71
CA THR A 221 1.93 21.28 -15.52
C THR A 221 0.92 22.29 -15.01
N VAL A 222 0.63 22.26 -13.72
CA VAL A 222 -0.21 23.26 -13.06
C VAL A 222 0.69 24.16 -12.24
N CYS A 223 0.73 25.44 -12.59
CA CYS A 223 1.43 26.44 -11.81
C CYS A 223 0.63 26.78 -10.56
N GLN A 224 1.32 27.22 -9.52
CA GLN A 224 0.69 27.61 -8.28
C GLN A 224 -0.22 28.82 -8.44
N PRO A 225 -1.19 29.04 -7.52
CA PRO A 225 -2.05 30.22 -7.57
C PRO A 225 -1.23 31.52 -7.54
N ASP A 226 -1.54 32.48 -8.41
CA ASP A 226 -0.82 33.76 -8.54
C ASP A 226 -0.74 34.56 -7.21
N GLN A 227 -1.70 34.35 -6.31
CA GLN A 227 -1.71 34.98 -4.98
C GLN A 227 -0.62 34.48 -4.04
N SER A 228 0.01 33.35 -4.36
CA SER A 228 0.98 32.71 -3.47
C SER A 228 2.35 33.40 -3.43
N LYS A 229 2.64 34.36 -4.33
CA LYS A 229 3.96 35.01 -4.48
C LYS A 229 5.14 34.02 -4.46
N GLN A 230 4.92 32.74 -4.80
CA GLN A 230 5.95 31.72 -4.66
C GLN A 230 6.95 31.82 -5.80
N SER A 231 8.20 32.06 -5.44
CA SER A 231 9.34 32.09 -6.37
C SER A 231 10.27 30.88 -6.18
N LYS A 232 9.88 29.92 -5.34
CA LYS A 232 10.76 28.85 -4.87
C LYS A 232 10.17 27.45 -5.07
N PRO A 233 11.04 26.41 -5.13
CA PRO A 233 10.63 25.04 -5.38
C PRO A 233 9.72 24.48 -4.29
N ILE A 234 8.87 23.54 -4.72
CA ILE A 234 8.02 22.72 -3.85
C ILE A 234 8.88 21.62 -3.24
N THR A 235 8.86 21.53 -1.92
CA THR A 235 9.70 20.63 -1.12
C THR A 235 8.91 19.52 -0.44
N ALA A 236 7.60 19.69 -0.24
CA ALA A 236 6.75 18.68 0.37
C ALA A 236 5.37 18.62 -0.30
N LEU A 237 4.84 17.40 -0.46
CA LEU A 237 3.57 17.13 -1.13
C LEU A 237 2.77 16.09 -0.33
N SER A 238 1.46 16.28 -0.19
CA SER A 238 0.59 15.27 0.44
C SER A 238 -0.84 15.35 -0.08
N PHE A 239 -1.37 14.21 -0.54
CA PHE A 239 -2.79 14.06 -0.85
C PHE A 239 -3.59 13.73 0.40
N SER A 240 -4.79 14.30 0.51
CA SER A 240 -5.79 13.84 1.46
C SER A 240 -6.25 12.43 1.09
N LEU A 241 -6.66 11.63 2.08
CA LEU A 241 -7.12 10.25 1.85
C LEU A 241 -8.30 10.17 0.88
N ASN A 242 -9.19 11.17 0.87
CA ASN A 242 -10.30 11.25 -0.07
C ASN A 242 -9.89 11.59 -1.52
N GLY A 243 -8.62 11.95 -1.77
CA GLY A 243 -8.07 12.35 -3.05
C GLY A 243 -8.54 13.71 -3.61
N LYS A 244 -9.39 14.46 -2.91
CA LYS A 244 -9.91 15.76 -3.37
C LYS A 244 -8.98 16.91 -3.06
N TYR A 245 -8.20 16.81 -1.98
CA TYR A 245 -7.33 17.89 -1.51
C TYR A 245 -5.86 17.51 -1.67
N LEU A 246 -5.08 18.49 -2.11
CA LEU A 246 -3.63 18.41 -2.20
C LEU A 246 -3.06 19.55 -1.37
N ALA A 247 -2.16 19.20 -0.45
CA ALA A 247 -1.38 20.15 0.32
C ALA A 247 0.06 20.15 -0.18
N THR A 248 0.63 21.34 -0.33
CA THR A 248 2.00 21.53 -0.82
C THR A 248 2.72 22.55 0.02
N GLY A 249 3.99 22.28 0.32
CA GLY A 249 4.89 23.16 1.05
C GLY A 249 6.07 23.54 0.17
N CYS A 250 6.53 24.78 0.32
CA CYS A 250 7.67 25.30 -0.43
C CYS A 250 8.85 25.65 0.47
N GLN A 251 9.97 25.98 -0.19
CA GLN A 251 11.18 26.44 0.47
C GLN A 251 11.01 27.81 1.17
N ASP A 252 10.01 28.61 0.78
CA ASP A 252 9.67 29.87 1.46
C ASP A 252 8.80 29.68 2.71
N GLY A 253 8.48 28.44 3.08
CA GLY A 253 7.69 28.18 4.29
C GLY A 253 6.18 28.38 4.13
N ILE A 254 5.71 28.60 2.90
CA ILE A 254 4.28 28.77 2.61
C ILE A 254 3.65 27.40 2.34
N ILE A 255 2.52 27.14 3.00
CA ILE A 255 1.70 25.94 2.77
C ILE A 255 0.46 26.34 1.96
N VAL A 256 0.18 25.60 0.90
CA VAL A 256 -0.95 25.83 0.00
C VAL A 256 -1.81 24.58 -0.09
N VAL A 257 -3.14 24.75 0.02
CA VAL A 257 -4.12 23.72 -0.27
C VAL A 257 -4.84 24.04 -1.58
N TRP A 258 -4.64 23.20 -2.59
CA TRP A 258 -4.97 23.54 -3.98
C TRP A 258 -6.47 23.60 -4.28
N SER A 259 -7.27 22.70 -3.73
CA SER A 259 -8.72 22.67 -4.03
C SER A 259 -9.47 23.85 -3.43
N THR A 260 -9.02 24.37 -2.30
CA THR A 260 -9.64 25.51 -1.61
C THR A 260 -8.90 26.82 -1.86
N GLN A 261 -7.75 26.76 -2.53
CA GLN A 261 -6.80 27.87 -2.70
C GLN A 261 -6.45 28.55 -1.37
N THR A 262 -6.53 27.80 -0.26
CA THR A 262 -6.23 28.32 1.07
C THR A 262 -4.72 28.33 1.25
N ILE A 263 -4.18 29.48 1.67
CA ILE A 263 -2.74 29.71 1.82
C ILE A 263 -2.48 30.08 3.28
N GLN A 264 -1.46 29.45 3.88
CA GLN A 264 -0.99 29.78 5.22
C GLN A 264 0.50 30.18 5.16
N PRO A 265 0.83 31.48 5.35
CA PRO A 265 2.17 32.02 5.06
C PRO A 265 3.08 32.30 6.29
N GLU A 266 2.89 31.69 7.45
CA GLU A 266 3.55 32.16 8.69
C GLU A 266 4.89 31.48 9.05
N THR A 267 5.61 30.89 8.10
CA THR A 267 6.89 30.26 8.43
C THR A 267 8.02 30.85 7.59
N ASP A 268 9.06 31.36 8.26
CA ASP A 268 10.23 31.94 7.60
C ASP A 268 11.26 30.87 7.17
N CYS A 269 10.84 29.59 7.10
CA CYS A 269 11.74 28.45 6.94
C CYS A 269 11.15 27.40 5.98
N SER A 270 12.04 26.73 5.23
CA SER A 270 11.67 25.69 4.28
C SER A 270 10.84 24.57 4.91
N ILE A 271 9.72 24.21 4.28
CA ILE A 271 8.90 23.06 4.71
C ILE A 271 9.59 21.77 4.27
N THR A 272 9.77 20.83 5.20
CA THR A 272 10.50 19.58 4.98
C THR A 272 9.56 18.38 4.83
N ALA A 273 8.41 18.38 5.50
CA ALA A 273 7.41 17.33 5.42
C ALA A 273 6.00 17.88 5.62
N ILE A 274 5.01 17.27 4.97
CA ILE A 274 3.57 17.56 5.14
C ILE A 274 2.80 16.25 5.17
N GLN A 275 1.85 16.13 6.09
CA GLN A 275 0.96 14.99 6.16
C GLN A 275 -0.45 15.40 6.59
N TRP A 276 -1.46 14.90 5.86
CA TRP A 276 -2.85 15.00 6.26
C TRP A 276 -3.13 14.08 7.45
N ARG A 277 -3.94 14.55 8.40
CA ARG A 277 -4.41 13.68 9.48
C ARG A 277 -5.42 12.65 8.94
N PRO A 278 -5.25 11.35 9.22
CA PRO A 278 -6.11 10.31 8.65
C PRO A 278 -7.57 10.35 9.09
N GLN A 279 -7.91 10.98 10.22
CA GLN A 279 -9.27 10.99 10.79
C GLN A 279 -9.79 12.39 11.16
N ALA A 280 -9.06 13.44 10.77
CA ALA A 280 -9.38 14.80 11.18
C ALA A 280 -9.18 15.79 10.03
N ASN A 281 -9.89 16.90 10.06
CA ASN A 281 -9.71 18.01 9.15
C ASN A 281 -8.51 18.87 9.58
N SER A 282 -7.32 18.30 9.51
CA SER A 282 -6.09 18.98 9.90
C SER A 282 -4.90 18.47 9.10
N ILE A 283 -3.91 19.33 8.97
CA ILE A 283 -2.62 19.06 8.34
C ILE A 283 -1.54 19.27 9.39
N VAL A 284 -0.55 18.40 9.40
CA VAL A 284 0.70 18.67 10.11
C VAL A 284 1.81 18.85 9.10
N ALA A 285 2.60 19.90 9.30
CA ALA A 285 3.79 20.18 8.53
C ALA A 285 4.99 20.30 9.47
N ALA A 286 6.19 20.08 8.93
CA ALA A 286 7.43 20.35 9.62
C ALA A 286 8.32 21.25 8.78
N ASN A 287 9.18 22.03 9.43
CA ASN A 287 10.13 22.90 8.75
C ASN A 287 11.57 22.60 9.14
N GLN A 288 12.50 23.24 8.43
CA GLN A 288 13.94 23.09 8.65
C GLN A 288 14.42 23.64 10.00
N ALA A 289 13.65 24.51 10.65
CA ALA A 289 13.97 25.01 11.99
C ALA A 289 13.63 24.02 13.12
N GLY A 290 13.12 22.82 12.79
CA GLY A 290 12.72 21.81 13.76
C GLY A 290 11.34 22.05 14.38
N GLN A 291 10.54 22.95 13.80
CA GLN A 291 9.17 23.19 14.22
C GLN A 291 8.21 22.19 13.57
N VAL A 292 7.25 21.72 14.36
CA VAL A 292 6.07 21.01 13.90
C VAL A 292 4.88 21.96 13.97
N ILE A 293 4.24 22.18 12.82
CA ILE A 293 3.12 23.08 12.61
C ILE A 293 1.87 22.22 12.48
N ASN A 294 0.90 22.42 13.36
CA ASN A 294 -0.40 21.79 13.29
C ASN A 294 -1.44 22.82 12.86
N TRP A 295 -2.00 22.59 11.67
CA TRP A 295 -3.03 23.42 11.07
C TRP A 295 -4.38 22.69 11.12
N GLN A 296 -5.27 23.17 11.96
CA GLN A 296 -6.62 22.67 12.20
C GLN A 296 -7.64 23.38 11.33
N ASP A 297 -8.75 22.68 11.06
CA ASP A 297 -9.91 23.18 10.31
C ASP A 297 -9.54 23.79 8.95
N VAL A 298 -8.63 23.12 8.24
CA VAL A 298 -8.09 23.59 6.96
C VAL A 298 -9.17 23.70 5.88
N ILE A 299 -10.08 22.73 5.87
CA ILE A 299 -11.17 22.68 4.89
C ILE A 299 -12.46 23.19 5.56
N PRO A 300 -13.20 24.13 4.96
CA PRO A 300 -14.48 24.56 5.51
C PRO A 300 -15.47 23.39 5.67
N SER A 301 -16.28 23.41 6.72
CA SER A 301 -17.29 22.36 7.00
C SER A 301 -18.35 22.19 5.90
N THR A 302 -18.45 23.13 4.96
CA THR A 302 -19.32 23.07 3.78
C THR A 302 -18.81 22.11 2.70
N GLN A 303 -17.55 21.69 2.79
CA GLN A 303 -16.89 20.83 1.82
C GLN A 303 -16.68 19.41 2.38
N PRO A 304 -16.51 18.38 1.52
CA PRO A 304 -16.36 17.01 1.98
C PRO A 304 -15.10 16.83 2.85
N PRO A 305 -15.17 16.04 3.94
CA PRO A 305 -14.04 15.84 4.84
C PRO A 305 -12.85 15.15 4.13
N PRO A 306 -11.60 15.48 4.48
CA PRO A 306 -10.39 14.97 3.80
C PRO A 306 -10.10 13.49 4.04
N PHE A 307 -10.70 12.88 5.07
CA PHE A 307 -10.35 11.56 5.58
C PHE A 307 -11.16 10.38 5.00
N ASN A 308 -12.25 10.63 4.26
CA ASN A 308 -13.06 9.55 3.69
C ASN A 308 -12.48 9.09 2.35
N PRO A 309 -11.83 7.91 2.24
CA PRO A 309 -11.24 7.48 0.98
C PRO A 309 -12.28 7.41 -0.14
N PRO A 310 -11.91 7.71 -1.39
CA PRO A 310 -12.81 7.50 -2.52
C PRO A 310 -13.10 5.99 -2.61
N SER A 311 -14.37 5.62 -2.79
CA SER A 311 -14.70 4.23 -3.12
C SER A 311 -13.95 3.86 -4.40
N LEU A 312 -13.00 2.92 -4.29
CA LEU A 312 -12.36 2.33 -5.46
C LEU A 312 -13.47 1.77 -6.35
N PRO A 313 -13.46 2.00 -7.68
CA PRO A 313 -14.39 1.33 -8.56
C PRO A 313 -14.14 -0.17 -8.42
N THR A 314 -15.03 -0.86 -7.70
CA THR A 314 -15.13 -2.30 -7.79
C THR A 314 -15.37 -2.61 -9.25
N VAL A 315 -14.48 -3.41 -9.85
CA VAL A 315 -14.73 -4.02 -11.15
C VAL A 315 -15.91 -4.97 -10.94
N GLU A 316 -17.12 -4.43 -10.96
CA GLU A 316 -18.31 -5.24 -11.15
C GLU A 316 -18.14 -5.87 -12.52
N SER A 317 -18.00 -7.19 -12.49
CA SER A 317 -17.95 -8.07 -13.64
C SER A 317 -19.12 -7.78 -14.58
N THR A 318 -18.94 -6.87 -15.54
CA THR A 318 -19.80 -6.76 -16.73
C THR A 318 -19.48 -7.92 -17.68
N ARG A 319 -19.56 -9.17 -17.19
CA ARG A 319 -19.52 -10.37 -18.02
C ARG A 319 -20.91 -10.79 -18.52
N ASP A 320 -21.99 -10.17 -18.05
CA ASP A 320 -23.35 -10.60 -18.38
C ASP A 320 -24.10 -9.72 -19.40
N LYS A 321 -23.40 -8.99 -20.28
CA LYS A 321 -24.05 -8.27 -21.39
C LYS A 321 -23.39 -8.41 -22.77
N LEU A 322 -22.53 -9.39 -22.97
CA LEU A 322 -22.01 -9.74 -24.30
C LEU A 322 -22.33 -11.19 -24.61
N LEU A 323 -23.60 -11.50 -24.82
CA LEU A 323 -24.01 -12.68 -25.56
C LEU A 323 -25.16 -12.31 -26.49
N LEU A 324 -24.90 -12.57 -27.78
CA LEU A 324 -25.82 -12.65 -28.91
C LEU A 324 -26.20 -11.31 -29.57
N ASP A 325 -25.43 -10.93 -30.59
CA ASP A 325 -25.92 -10.81 -31.98
C ASP A 325 -24.77 -10.30 -32.87
N ASP A 326 -23.89 -11.22 -33.27
CA ASP A 326 -23.02 -11.07 -34.44
C ASP A 326 -23.31 -12.28 -35.32
N ASP A 327 -24.12 -12.09 -36.37
CA ASP A 327 -24.11 -12.86 -37.62
C ASP A 327 -25.23 -12.33 -38.53
N ALA A 328 -24.91 -11.37 -39.42
CA ALA A 328 -25.44 -11.30 -40.79
C ALA A 328 -24.88 -10.08 -41.57
N ASP A 329 -23.98 -10.40 -42.50
CA ASP A 329 -23.93 -9.88 -43.87
C ASP A 329 -23.72 -8.38 -44.12
N LEU A 330 -22.44 -7.99 -44.18
CA LEU A 330 -21.94 -6.81 -44.87
C LEU A 330 -21.41 -7.18 -46.27
N PHE A 331 -22.30 -7.40 -47.26
CA PHE A 331 -21.94 -7.29 -48.69
C PHE A 331 -23.17 -7.04 -49.60
N GLY A 332 -23.04 -6.01 -50.45
CA GLY A 332 -23.86 -5.75 -51.66
C GLY A 332 -25.02 -4.78 -51.45
N ASP A 333 -25.38 -3.88 -52.36
CA ASP A 333 -24.92 -3.54 -53.71
C ASP A 333 -25.61 -2.20 -54.07
N ASP A 334 -25.00 -1.42 -54.95
CA ASP A 334 -25.55 -0.16 -55.47
C ASP A 334 -26.83 -0.41 -56.30
N ASN A 335 -27.82 0.49 -56.26
CA ASN A 335 -28.53 1.08 -57.43
C ASN A 335 -29.84 1.83 -57.09
N ASP A 336 -29.80 3.14 -57.36
CA ASP A 336 -30.82 3.99 -58.04
C ASP A 336 -32.14 4.40 -57.31
N PRO A 337 -32.81 5.50 -57.74
CA PRO A 337 -33.30 6.56 -56.87
C PRO A 337 -34.82 6.69 -56.99
N SER A 338 -35.41 7.68 -56.33
CA SER A 338 -36.58 8.47 -56.75
C SER A 338 -37.55 8.79 -55.60
N ASN A 339 -38.12 9.99 -55.73
CA ASN A 339 -39.23 10.57 -54.96
C ASN A 339 -38.96 10.91 -53.49
N GLY A 340 -39.15 12.14 -53.03
CA GLY A 340 -39.83 13.29 -53.62
C GLY A 340 -40.68 13.99 -52.56
N GLY A 341 -40.44 15.30 -52.38
CA GLY A 341 -41.27 16.22 -51.62
C GLY A 341 -41.06 16.17 -50.10
N GLY A 342 -40.86 17.27 -49.38
CA GLY A 342 -40.98 18.68 -49.72
C GLY A 342 -41.44 19.42 -48.47
N TYR A 343 -40.75 20.52 -48.15
CA TYR A 343 -41.13 21.63 -47.26
C TYR A 343 -41.40 21.23 -45.77
N GLU A 344 -40.93 21.93 -44.74
CA GLU A 344 -40.80 23.37 -44.55
C GLU A 344 -39.61 23.67 -43.62
N ASN A 345 -38.92 24.77 -43.93
CA ASN A 345 -38.05 25.50 -43.02
C ASN A 345 -38.93 26.50 -42.26
N GLU A 346 -38.80 26.60 -40.92
CA GLU A 346 -38.86 27.85 -40.14
C GLU A 346 -38.03 27.60 -38.85
N ASP A 347 -36.81 28.14 -38.79
CA ASP A 347 -36.42 29.34 -38.01
C ASP A 347 -36.08 29.01 -36.54
N TRP A 348 -34.80 28.88 -36.21
CA TRP A 348 -33.92 29.94 -35.67
C TRP A 348 -34.30 30.37 -34.24
N VAL A 349 -33.51 29.96 -33.25
CA VAL A 349 -32.60 30.81 -32.44
C VAL A 349 -31.87 29.93 -31.41
N ILE A 350 -30.61 30.32 -31.18
CA ILE A 350 -29.54 29.73 -30.38
C ILE A 350 -29.68 30.12 -28.89
N ASP A 351 -29.46 29.19 -27.96
CA ASP A 351 -28.49 29.27 -26.83
C ASP A 351 -28.78 28.21 -25.74
N ASP A 352 -27.81 27.29 -25.58
CA ASP A 352 -27.10 26.93 -24.35
C ASP A 352 -27.81 26.73 -22.98
N LEU A 353 -27.44 25.58 -22.38
CA LEU A 353 -27.29 25.23 -20.95
C LEU A 353 -28.39 24.45 -20.20
N ASP A 354 -28.06 23.18 -19.96
CA ASP A 354 -27.97 22.46 -18.67
C ASP A 354 -29.03 22.74 -17.59
N THR A 355 -29.73 21.69 -17.13
CA THR A 355 -29.63 21.14 -15.75
C THR A 355 -30.82 20.24 -15.39
N GLY A 356 -30.48 19.10 -14.79
CA GLY A 356 -31.42 18.06 -14.37
C GLY A 356 -32.34 18.44 -13.21
N ARG A 357 -33.61 18.06 -13.39
CA ARG A 357 -34.65 17.81 -12.37
C ARG A 357 -34.66 16.29 -12.09
N ASN A 358 -35.10 15.72 -10.96
CA ASN A 358 -36.00 16.14 -9.89
C ASN A 358 -35.89 15.05 -8.78
N SER A 359 -35.73 15.39 -7.50
CA SER A 359 -36.79 15.54 -6.47
C SER A 359 -37.39 14.25 -5.90
N TYR A 360 -37.13 14.04 -4.61
CA TYR A 360 -37.79 13.14 -3.66
C TYR A 360 -39.29 13.42 -3.54
N LYS A 361 -40.10 12.37 -3.31
CA LYS A 361 -41.20 12.40 -2.32
C LYS A 361 -41.75 11.00 -2.00
N THR A 362 -42.15 10.91 -0.74
CA THR A 362 -42.43 9.74 0.08
C THR A 362 -43.94 9.52 0.25
N THR A 363 -44.29 8.35 0.80
CA THR A 363 -45.48 7.98 1.62
C THR A 363 -46.79 7.47 0.97
N ALA A 364 -47.05 6.19 1.31
CA ALA A 364 -48.23 5.62 1.99
C ALA A 364 -49.44 5.05 1.18
N SER A 365 -49.53 3.71 1.26
CA SER A 365 -50.69 2.85 1.64
C SER A 365 -52.05 2.95 0.92
N SER A 366 -52.49 1.85 0.28
CA SER A 366 -53.66 1.04 0.73
C SER A 366 -54.00 -0.13 -0.23
N THR A 367 -53.81 -1.35 0.28
CA THR A 367 -54.60 -2.60 0.18
C THR A 367 -55.56 -2.95 -0.99
N ILE A 368 -55.25 -4.12 -1.62
CA ILE A 368 -56.09 -5.36 -1.84
C ILE A 368 -57.14 -5.33 -3.01
N PRO A 369 -57.48 -6.43 -3.78
CA PRO A 369 -57.28 -7.89 -3.57
C PRO A 369 -56.97 -8.83 -4.81
N LYS A 370 -56.81 -10.15 -4.50
CA LYS A 370 -57.00 -11.45 -5.26
C LYS A 370 -56.02 -11.80 -6.39
N SER A 371 -55.23 -12.88 -6.37
CA SER A 371 -55.40 -14.33 -6.09
C SER A 371 -56.08 -15.14 -7.21
N SER A 372 -55.34 -16.05 -7.84
CA SER A 372 -55.70 -17.48 -8.02
C SER A 372 -54.57 -18.26 -8.70
N THR A 373 -53.87 -19.16 -7.99
CA THR A 373 -54.06 -20.65 -7.95
C THR A 373 -53.39 -21.34 -9.16
N HIS A 374 -52.41 -22.24 -9.04
CA HIS A 374 -52.42 -23.61 -8.51
C HIS A 374 -50.95 -24.11 -8.48
N GLN A 375 -50.46 -25.09 -7.73
CA GLN A 375 -50.88 -25.89 -6.57
C GLN A 375 -49.65 -26.71 -6.11
N TYR A 376 -49.51 -26.85 -4.78
CA TYR A 376 -48.93 -27.96 -3.98
C TYR A 376 -47.69 -28.75 -4.45
N SER A 377 -46.63 -28.72 -3.62
CA SER A 377 -46.46 -29.78 -2.61
C SER A 377 -45.45 -29.37 -1.54
N SER A 378 -45.86 -29.54 -0.29
CA SER A 378 -45.21 -29.15 0.95
C SER A 378 -44.16 -30.17 1.40
N ARG A 379 -42.93 -29.72 1.68
CA ARG A 379 -42.10 -30.33 2.72
C ARG A 379 -41.43 -29.22 3.53
N THR A 380 -41.97 -28.98 4.72
CA THR A 380 -41.37 -28.15 5.77
C THR A 380 -39.99 -28.71 6.15
N GLN A 381 -38.93 -27.97 5.85
CA GLN A 381 -37.64 -28.09 6.53
C GLN A 381 -37.40 -26.80 7.30
N TYR A 382 -37.23 -26.94 8.60
CA TYR A 382 -36.68 -25.89 9.47
C TYR A 382 -35.35 -25.41 8.88
N PRO A 383 -34.98 -24.12 8.99
CA PRO A 383 -33.68 -23.67 8.55
C PRO A 383 -32.64 -24.28 9.49
N THR A 384 -32.02 -25.38 9.07
CA THR A 384 -30.81 -25.89 9.70
C THR A 384 -29.74 -24.86 9.42
N SER A 385 -29.36 -24.10 10.44
CA SER A 385 -28.14 -23.29 10.39
C SER A 385 -27.00 -24.23 10.02
N GLN A 386 -26.48 -24.13 8.79
CA GLN A 386 -25.25 -24.80 8.46
C GLN A 386 -24.17 -24.14 9.32
N LEU A 387 -23.75 -24.84 10.39
CA LEU A 387 -22.50 -24.51 11.05
C LEU A 387 -21.45 -24.50 9.95
N SER A 388 -20.79 -23.35 9.77
CA SER A 388 -19.57 -23.28 8.98
C SER A 388 -18.61 -24.31 9.56
N THR A 389 -18.37 -25.40 8.83
CA THR A 389 -17.39 -26.39 9.21
C THR A 389 -16.04 -25.68 9.21
N VAL A 390 -15.53 -25.34 10.40
CA VAL A 390 -14.19 -24.75 10.56
C VAL A 390 -13.22 -25.79 10.03
N HIS A 391 -12.62 -25.53 8.88
CA HIS A 391 -11.61 -26.42 8.32
C HIS A 391 -10.40 -26.36 9.24
N ALA A 392 -10.15 -27.44 9.99
CA ALA A 392 -8.98 -27.54 10.85
C ALA A 392 -7.71 -27.46 9.99
N GLN A 393 -6.78 -26.59 10.37
CA GLN A 393 -5.51 -26.46 9.66
C GLN A 393 -4.75 -27.78 9.72
N GLU A 394 -4.40 -28.33 8.55
CA GLU A 394 -3.56 -29.53 8.48
C GLU A 394 -2.17 -29.24 9.03
N VAL A 395 -1.53 -30.30 9.54
CA VAL A 395 -0.18 -30.26 10.07
C VAL A 395 0.78 -29.84 8.96
N PHE A 396 1.35 -28.64 9.06
CA PHE A 396 2.30 -28.12 8.09
C PHE A 396 3.73 -28.18 8.66
N GLN A 397 4.68 -28.56 7.82
CA GLN A 397 6.10 -28.52 8.17
C GLN A 397 6.92 -28.08 6.94
N PRO A 398 7.80 -27.07 7.09
CA PRO A 398 8.68 -26.66 6.01
C PRO A 398 9.58 -27.82 5.53
N GLY A 399 9.59 -28.07 4.21
CA GLY A 399 10.35 -29.15 3.59
C GLY A 399 9.70 -30.53 3.67
N ALA A 400 8.48 -30.65 4.22
CA ALA A 400 7.71 -31.88 4.16
C ALA A 400 7.01 -32.02 2.81
N THR A 401 6.96 -33.24 2.28
CA THR A 401 6.19 -33.54 1.07
C THR A 401 4.84 -34.13 1.42
N THR A 402 3.79 -33.69 0.74
CA THR A 402 2.45 -34.29 0.84
C THR A 402 2.48 -35.75 0.41
N LEU A 403 1.67 -36.60 1.07
CA LEU A 403 1.50 -37.99 0.68
C LEU A 403 0.89 -38.09 -0.72
N LYS A 404 1.68 -38.47 -1.73
CA LYS A 404 1.15 -38.81 -3.06
C LYS A 404 0.99 -40.33 -3.17
N HIS A 405 -0.22 -40.74 -3.57
CA HIS A 405 -0.68 -42.08 -3.97
C HIS A 405 0.03 -43.28 -3.32
N ARG A 406 -0.71 -44.00 -2.46
CA ARG A 406 -0.33 -45.31 -1.94
C ARG A 406 -0.13 -46.27 -3.11
N SER A 407 1.01 -46.97 -3.16
CA SER A 407 1.23 -48.03 -4.15
C SER A 407 0.17 -49.12 -3.97
N LEU A 408 -0.57 -49.44 -5.03
CA LEU A 408 -1.62 -50.46 -5.01
C LEU A 408 -1.07 -51.87 -4.78
N GLU A 409 0.19 -52.12 -5.14
CA GLU A 409 0.83 -53.44 -5.04
C GLU A 409 1.46 -53.69 -3.66
N THR A 410 2.07 -52.66 -3.04
CA THR A 410 2.81 -52.81 -1.79
C THR A 410 2.15 -52.16 -0.57
N ARG A 411 1.04 -51.43 -0.76
CA ARG A 411 0.32 -50.65 0.26
C ARG A 411 1.16 -49.68 1.10
N THR A 412 2.43 -49.49 0.74
CA THR A 412 3.35 -48.56 1.40
C THR A 412 3.29 -47.18 0.75
N ALA A 413 3.54 -46.16 1.54
CA ALA A 413 3.66 -44.77 1.08
C ALA A 413 4.92 -44.16 1.67
N ARG A 414 5.62 -43.33 0.88
CA ARG A 414 6.84 -42.66 1.33
C ARG A 414 6.65 -41.14 1.29
N ARG A 415 7.16 -40.46 2.31
CA ARG A 415 7.21 -38.99 2.35
C ARG A 415 8.46 -38.49 3.04
N TYR A 416 8.88 -37.28 2.70
CA TYR A 416 9.86 -36.54 3.49
C TYR A 416 9.13 -35.77 4.58
N LEU A 417 9.61 -35.88 5.83
CA LEU A 417 9.16 -35.04 6.92
C LEU A 417 9.98 -33.76 6.97
N ALA A 418 11.30 -33.85 6.97
CA ALA A 418 12.17 -32.67 6.98
C ALA A 418 13.21 -32.77 5.87
N PHE A 419 13.46 -31.64 5.21
CA PHE A 419 14.56 -31.48 4.28
C PHE A 419 15.23 -30.13 4.54
N ASN A 420 16.53 -30.15 4.83
CA ASN A 420 17.32 -28.92 5.00
C ASN A 420 18.77 -29.15 4.57
N TRP A 421 19.62 -28.14 4.75
CA TRP A 421 21.03 -28.21 4.37
C TRP A 421 21.83 -29.28 5.16
N LEU A 422 21.37 -29.71 6.34
CA LEU A 422 22.02 -30.77 7.14
C LEU A 422 21.71 -32.16 6.58
N GLY A 423 20.51 -32.37 6.07
CA GLY A 423 20.07 -33.68 5.60
C GLY A 423 18.57 -33.79 5.41
N GLN A 424 18.13 -35.03 5.29
CA GLN A 424 16.75 -35.40 5.05
C GLN A 424 16.24 -36.44 6.04
N VAL A 425 14.97 -36.31 6.41
CA VAL A 425 14.24 -37.28 7.23
C VAL A 425 13.10 -37.83 6.38
N GLN A 426 13.17 -39.10 6.05
CA GLN A 426 12.18 -39.81 5.26
C GLN A 426 11.39 -40.79 6.12
N ILE A 427 10.09 -40.88 5.87
CA ILE A 427 9.22 -41.90 6.46
C ILE A 427 8.68 -42.78 5.35
N LEU A 428 8.75 -44.09 5.59
CA LEU A 428 8.02 -45.12 4.87
C LEU A 428 6.90 -45.64 5.76
N GLU A 429 5.67 -45.30 5.41
CA GLU A 429 4.47 -45.75 6.13
C GLU A 429 4.13 -47.18 5.74
N LYS A 430 3.98 -48.03 6.77
CA LYS A 430 3.42 -49.39 6.65
C LYS A 430 2.14 -49.47 7.50
N GLU A 431 1.41 -50.58 7.40
CA GLU A 431 0.12 -50.74 8.09
C GLU A 431 0.27 -50.64 9.63
N ASP A 432 1.28 -51.35 10.17
CA ASP A 432 1.51 -51.43 11.62
C ASP A 432 2.52 -50.39 12.13
N GLU A 433 3.72 -50.33 11.54
CA GLU A 433 4.81 -49.45 11.97
C GLU A 433 5.43 -48.67 10.81
N ASN A 434 5.72 -47.40 11.06
CA ASN A 434 6.48 -46.58 10.12
C ASN A 434 7.97 -46.89 10.21
N LEU A 435 8.70 -46.78 9.10
CA LEU A 435 10.17 -46.81 9.11
C LEU A 435 10.67 -45.39 8.87
N VAL A 436 11.40 -44.85 9.84
CA VAL A 436 12.02 -43.52 9.75
C VAL A 436 13.48 -43.68 9.38
N THR A 437 13.90 -43.02 8.30
CA THR A 437 15.29 -42.98 7.83
C THR A 437 15.81 -41.56 7.88
N VAL A 438 16.93 -41.35 8.56
CA VAL A 438 17.61 -40.07 8.70
C VAL A 438 18.94 -40.13 7.96
N GLU A 439 19.08 -39.29 6.94
CA GLU A 439 20.30 -39.20 6.15
C GLU A 439 20.88 -37.79 6.23
N PHE A 440 22.18 -37.70 6.51
CA PHE A 440 22.90 -36.43 6.54
C PHE A 440 23.64 -36.20 5.23
N ASN A 441 23.65 -34.96 4.75
CA ASN A 441 24.35 -34.58 3.54
C ASN A 441 25.88 -34.71 3.72
N ASN A 442 26.38 -34.42 4.93
CA ASN A 442 27.79 -34.61 5.28
C ASN A 442 28.00 -35.91 6.05
N ARG A 443 28.27 -36.99 5.32
CA ARG A 443 28.55 -38.33 5.87
C ARG A 443 29.86 -38.44 6.64
N GLY A 444 30.74 -37.44 6.56
CA GLY A 444 31.99 -37.41 7.32
C GLY A 444 31.82 -36.92 8.76
N LEU A 445 30.77 -36.13 9.03
CA LEU A 445 30.48 -35.58 10.36
C LEU A 445 29.38 -36.35 11.09
N TYR A 446 28.39 -36.86 10.35
CA TYR A 446 27.22 -37.55 10.93
C TYR A 446 26.92 -38.83 10.17
N ASN A 447 26.68 -39.92 10.91
CA ASN A 447 26.21 -41.18 10.35
C ASN A 447 24.69 -41.16 10.21
N GLY A 448 24.19 -41.55 9.04
CA GLY A 448 22.77 -41.81 8.85
C GLY A 448 22.31 -43.02 9.66
N TYR A 449 21.05 -43.02 10.08
CA TYR A 449 20.46 -44.12 10.85
C TYR A 449 18.98 -44.27 10.51
N HIS A 450 18.42 -45.44 10.81
CA HIS A 450 17.01 -45.72 10.63
C HIS A 450 16.47 -46.46 11.85
N PHE A 451 15.19 -46.27 12.14
CA PHE A 451 14.49 -46.94 13.24
C PHE A 451 13.01 -47.09 12.91
N THR A 452 12.34 -48.02 13.58
CA THR A 452 10.90 -48.24 13.45
C THR A 452 10.12 -47.34 14.41
N ASP A 453 9.01 -46.81 13.94
CA ASP A 453 8.13 -45.87 14.62
C ASP A 453 6.72 -46.45 14.72
N SER A 454 6.34 -46.85 15.93
CA SER A 454 4.98 -47.33 16.26
C SER A 454 4.01 -46.18 16.60
N PHE A 455 4.51 -44.95 16.82
CA PHE A 455 3.72 -43.78 17.22
C PHE A 455 3.20 -42.94 16.04
N LYS A 456 3.69 -43.22 14.83
CA LYS A 456 3.29 -42.58 13.57
C LYS A 456 3.56 -41.07 13.56
N PHE A 457 4.83 -40.68 13.78
CA PHE A 457 5.31 -39.30 13.71
C PHE A 457 4.93 -38.64 12.39
N ASN A 458 4.42 -37.41 12.48
CA ASN A 458 4.05 -36.61 11.32
C ASN A 458 4.68 -35.22 11.29
N LEU A 459 5.48 -34.89 12.31
CA LEU A 459 6.33 -33.70 12.39
C LEU A 459 7.77 -34.09 12.70
N ALA A 460 8.71 -33.38 12.08
CA ALA A 460 10.13 -33.48 12.36
C ALA A 460 10.80 -32.10 12.43
N ARG A 461 11.97 -32.02 13.05
CA ARG A 461 12.90 -30.89 12.87
C ARG A 461 14.31 -31.39 13.04
N LEU A 462 15.10 -31.31 11.96
CA LEU A 462 16.50 -31.68 11.95
C LEU A 462 17.37 -30.47 12.31
N GLY A 463 17.93 -30.44 13.52
CA GLY A 463 18.88 -29.42 13.97
C GLY A 463 20.32 -29.93 13.97
N THR A 464 21.28 -29.03 14.18
CA THR A 464 22.72 -29.37 14.26
C THR A 464 23.08 -30.20 15.49
N LEU A 465 22.27 -30.11 16.56
CA LEU A 465 22.51 -30.80 17.82
C LEU A 465 21.52 -31.95 18.08
N VAL A 466 20.27 -31.82 17.63
CA VAL A 466 19.18 -32.76 17.96
C VAL A 466 18.21 -32.89 16.77
N LEU A 467 17.73 -34.11 16.54
CA LEU A 467 16.54 -34.39 15.74
C LEU A 467 15.32 -34.46 16.68
N ARG A 468 14.30 -33.64 16.44
CA ARG A 468 13.02 -33.71 17.15
C ARG A 468 11.95 -34.31 16.24
N LEU A 469 11.15 -35.22 16.77
CA LEU A 469 10.00 -35.84 16.11
C LEU A 469 8.77 -35.64 17.00
N ASP A 470 7.63 -35.39 16.38
CA ASP A 470 6.39 -35.12 17.09
C ASP A 470 5.18 -35.70 16.35
N VAL A 471 4.09 -35.91 17.09
CA VAL A 471 2.80 -36.38 16.56
C VAL A 471 1.77 -35.29 16.80
N ALA A 472 1.34 -34.62 15.75
CA ALA A 472 0.19 -33.72 15.78
C ALA A 472 -1.06 -34.47 15.30
N GLN A 473 -1.98 -34.80 16.20
CA GLN A 473 -3.28 -35.31 15.81
C GLN A 473 -4.25 -34.14 15.60
N PRO A 474 -4.96 -34.04 14.47
CA PRO A 474 -6.09 -33.13 14.37
C PRO A 474 -7.13 -33.60 15.38
N ASN A 475 -7.61 -32.69 16.24
CA ASN A 475 -8.58 -32.97 17.31
C ASN A 475 -9.64 -33.97 16.83
N GLN A 476 -9.54 -35.23 17.26
CA GLN A 476 -10.69 -36.10 17.28
C GLN A 476 -11.64 -35.46 18.28
N THR A 477 -12.72 -34.89 17.79
CA THR A 477 -13.89 -34.61 18.60
C THR A 477 -14.22 -35.90 19.36
N LEU A 478 -13.94 -35.92 20.66
CA LEU A 478 -14.42 -36.96 21.55
C LEU A 478 -15.95 -37.05 21.35
N PRO A 479 -16.51 -38.27 21.24
CA PRO A 479 -17.93 -38.46 20.98
C PRO A 479 -18.83 -37.85 22.06
#